data_AF-A0A955R592-F1
#
_entry.id   AF-A0A955R592-F1
#
_cell.length_a   1.000
_cell.length_b   1.000
_cell.length_c   1.000
_cell.angle_alpha   90.00
_cell.angle_beta   90.00
_cell.angle_gamma   90.00
#
_symmetry.space_group_name_H-M   'P 1'
#
loop_
_entity.id
_entity.type
_entity.pdbx_description
1 polymer ?
#
loop_
_entity_poly.entity_id
_entity_poly.type
_entity_poly.pdbx_seq_one_letter_code
_entity_poly.pdbx_strand_id
1 'polypeptide(L)'
;VFHRFLDVNDSRERNIVINVNGSPVKPWNPFYPEKSEQVLAPNKQKVVVELFDGSEEEAQMKAWILPHRRDMEKDEEKEYARISNKAQGFYVYREGRLIQDGGWMDVFGAPEPHTSLLRIEFDFGHELDEAFRIDVKKSRILFHPDLEDGLRKLLQPVFREAGQRYRRQSRAQANEDGTVDHSSANKNIAASTNTAKPQVTGTDINNQTAEITNNRGQKIRIKAPIQNYVNQDSIYVEAVTNITSGHLWEPAYRSSGSIEHVPGVLLNKHHDFYQKIYQRAAANGYAVEGMDLLLYAFAMAEQNNTDPELEPVFEDIREEISANLRKLLRHMPDPEPAELTEDDEE
;
A
#
# COMPACT_ATOMS: atom_id res chain seq x y z
N VAL A 1 -3.72 -2.27 -30.55
CA VAL A 1 -3.63 -3.53 -31.34
C VAL A 1 -2.34 -3.65 -32.14
N PHE A 2 -1.98 -2.70 -33.01
CA PHE A 2 -0.81 -2.85 -33.91
C PHE A 2 0.43 -2.05 -33.51
N HIS A 3 0.57 -1.62 -32.26
CA HIS A 3 1.63 -0.68 -31.87
C HIS A 3 3.04 -1.20 -32.17
N ARG A 4 3.31 -2.49 -31.94
CA ARG A 4 4.60 -3.13 -32.27
C ARG A 4 4.97 -3.10 -33.74
N PHE A 5 3.97 -3.05 -34.64
CA PHE A 5 4.20 -2.93 -36.08
C PHE A 5 4.28 -1.47 -36.55
N LEU A 6 3.81 -0.51 -35.73
CA LEU A 6 3.76 0.91 -36.07
C LEU A 6 4.95 1.69 -35.47
N ASP A 7 5.55 1.19 -34.40
CA ASP A 7 6.66 1.83 -33.71
C ASP A 7 8.00 1.46 -34.36
N VAL A 8 8.59 2.43 -35.06
CA VAL A 8 9.87 2.25 -35.75
C VAL A 8 11.02 1.95 -34.77
N ASN A 9 10.88 2.32 -33.50
CA ASN A 9 11.86 2.03 -32.46
C ASN A 9 11.67 0.64 -31.83
N ASP A 10 10.59 -0.06 -32.16
CA ASP A 10 10.31 -1.43 -31.71
C ASP A 10 10.79 -2.44 -32.76
N SER A 11 11.90 -3.12 -32.47
CA SER A 11 12.50 -4.10 -33.38
C SER A 11 11.91 -5.51 -33.26
N ARG A 12 10.88 -5.72 -32.42
CA ARG A 12 10.29 -7.04 -32.20
C ARG A 12 9.52 -7.55 -33.43
N GLU A 13 8.95 -6.62 -34.20
CA GLU A 13 8.13 -6.92 -35.36
C GLU A 13 8.54 -6.09 -36.57
N ARG A 14 8.00 -6.44 -37.74
CA ARG A 14 8.18 -5.63 -38.95
C ARG A 14 7.44 -4.30 -38.84
N ASN A 15 8.05 -3.25 -39.36
CA ASN A 15 7.45 -1.92 -39.42
C ASN A 15 6.50 -1.75 -40.61
N ILE A 16 5.32 -1.21 -40.35
CA ILE A 16 4.29 -0.86 -41.34
C ILE A 16 3.76 0.55 -41.04
N VAL A 17 3.21 1.20 -42.06
CA VAL A 17 2.52 2.50 -41.92
C VAL A 17 1.05 2.28 -42.20
N ILE A 18 0.19 2.63 -41.24
CA ILE A 18 -1.27 2.61 -41.40
C ILE A 18 -1.75 4.06 -41.45
N ASN A 19 -2.51 4.40 -42.50
CA ASN A 19 -3.14 5.71 -42.66
C ASN A 19 -4.66 5.59 -42.52
N VAL A 20 -5.27 6.46 -41.72
CA VAL A 20 -6.73 6.61 -41.62
C VAL A 20 -7.08 8.03 -42.05
N ASN A 21 -7.93 8.16 -43.08
CA ASN A 21 -8.28 9.46 -43.69
C ASN A 21 -7.05 10.31 -44.07
N GLY A 22 -5.99 9.66 -44.58
CA GLY A 22 -4.75 10.33 -44.98
C GLY A 22 -3.82 10.71 -43.82
N SER A 23 -4.20 10.46 -42.57
CA SER A 23 -3.35 10.72 -41.39
C SER A 23 -2.70 9.42 -40.90
N PRO A 24 -1.38 9.42 -40.61
CA PRO A 24 -0.70 8.25 -40.08
C PRO A 24 -1.14 7.97 -38.64
N VAL A 25 -1.41 6.70 -38.33
CA VAL A 25 -1.77 6.26 -36.99
C VAL A 25 -0.51 6.19 -36.12
N LYS A 26 -0.51 6.92 -35.00
CA LYS A 26 0.58 6.86 -34.02
C LYS A 26 0.57 5.52 -33.26
N PRO A 27 1.72 4.90 -32.98
CA PRO A 27 1.79 3.77 -32.07
C PRO A 27 1.39 4.19 -30.66
N TRP A 28 0.73 3.27 -29.93
CA TRP A 28 0.45 3.44 -28.51
C TRP A 28 0.90 2.18 -27.77
N ASN A 29 1.99 2.31 -27.02
CA ASN A 29 2.52 1.24 -26.19
C ASN A 29 1.82 1.25 -24.82
N PRO A 30 1.05 0.22 -24.46
CA PRO A 30 0.32 0.19 -23.20
C PRO A 30 1.25 0.05 -21.98
N PHE A 31 2.55 -0.20 -22.13
CA PHE A 31 3.41 -0.37 -20.96
C PHE A 31 4.10 0.92 -20.53
N TYR A 32 4.04 1.98 -21.35
CA TYR A 32 4.75 3.24 -21.15
C TYR A 32 6.19 3.05 -20.61
N PRO A 33 7.06 2.33 -21.34
CA PRO A 33 8.36 1.86 -20.82
C PRO A 33 9.30 2.98 -20.36
N GLU A 34 9.07 4.22 -20.81
CA GLU A 34 9.87 5.40 -20.47
C GLU A 34 9.75 5.80 -18.99
N LYS A 35 8.60 5.54 -18.36
CA LYS A 35 8.34 5.88 -16.94
C LYS A 35 7.84 4.72 -16.08
N SER A 36 7.42 3.61 -16.69
CA SER A 36 6.99 2.42 -15.97
C SER A 36 8.16 1.54 -15.55
N GLU A 37 7.97 0.79 -14.47
CA GLU A 37 8.98 -0.15 -13.98
C GLU A 37 8.62 -1.58 -14.35
N GLN A 38 9.57 -2.31 -14.95
CA GLN A 38 9.46 -3.74 -15.15
C GLN A 38 9.94 -4.46 -13.88
N VAL A 39 9.04 -5.12 -13.17
CA VAL A 39 9.29 -5.65 -11.81
C VAL A 39 9.43 -7.17 -11.74
N LEU A 40 9.22 -7.87 -12.85
CA LEU A 40 9.34 -9.32 -12.88
C LEU A 40 10.79 -9.74 -13.15
N ALA A 41 11.40 -10.44 -12.19
CA ALA A 41 12.80 -10.89 -12.29
C ALA A 41 13.09 -11.66 -13.59
N PRO A 42 14.28 -11.52 -14.21
CA PRO A 42 14.60 -12.12 -15.52
C PRO A 42 14.34 -13.64 -15.62
N ASN A 43 14.60 -14.38 -14.54
CA ASN A 43 14.36 -15.83 -14.48
C ASN A 43 12.88 -16.23 -14.41
N LYS A 44 11.97 -15.27 -14.18
CA LYS A 44 10.52 -15.47 -14.16
C LYS A 44 9.83 -14.90 -15.40
N GLN A 45 10.58 -14.28 -16.32
CA GLN A 45 10.04 -13.72 -17.56
C GLN A 45 9.82 -14.77 -18.65
N LYS A 46 10.21 -16.02 -18.40
CA LYS A 46 10.04 -17.15 -19.32
C LYS A 46 9.11 -18.17 -18.68
N VAL A 47 8.07 -18.55 -19.40
CA VAL A 47 7.13 -19.59 -19.01
C VAL A 47 7.32 -20.74 -19.99
N VAL A 48 7.93 -21.82 -19.50
CA VAL A 48 8.10 -23.05 -20.28
C VAL A 48 6.82 -23.87 -20.19
N VAL A 49 6.31 -24.28 -21.34
CA VAL A 49 5.08 -25.07 -21.46
C VAL A 49 5.42 -26.37 -22.19
N GLU A 50 5.14 -27.50 -21.53
CA GLU A 50 5.27 -28.82 -22.13
C GLU A 50 4.00 -29.12 -22.94
N LEU A 51 4.18 -29.42 -24.23
CA LEU A 51 3.12 -29.78 -25.18
C LEU A 51 2.79 -31.27 -25.10
N PHE A 52 1.64 -31.66 -25.65
CA PHE A 52 1.16 -33.05 -25.63
C PHE A 52 2.09 -34.05 -26.35
N ASP A 53 2.93 -33.56 -27.26
CA ASP A 53 3.93 -34.37 -27.97
C ASP A 53 5.28 -34.46 -27.22
N GLY A 54 5.37 -33.85 -26.03
CA GLY A 54 6.58 -33.81 -25.20
C GLY A 54 7.60 -32.75 -25.62
N SER A 55 7.27 -31.89 -26.58
CA SER A 55 8.08 -30.71 -26.88
C SER A 55 7.86 -29.61 -25.84
N GLU A 56 8.88 -28.77 -25.62
CA GLU A 56 8.80 -27.62 -24.74
C GLU A 56 8.84 -26.34 -25.56
N GLU A 57 7.88 -25.47 -25.34
CA GLU A 57 7.80 -24.16 -25.99
C GLU A 57 7.81 -23.04 -24.93
N GLU A 58 8.29 -21.86 -25.31
CA GLU A 58 8.50 -20.75 -24.38
C GLU A 58 7.54 -19.58 -24.67
N ALA A 59 6.77 -19.19 -23.66
CA ALA A 59 6.08 -17.90 -23.64
C ALA A 59 6.90 -16.87 -22.84
N GLN A 60 6.88 -15.62 -23.30
CA GLN A 60 7.52 -14.51 -22.60
C GLN A 60 6.52 -13.72 -21.79
N MET A 61 6.94 -13.29 -20.60
CA MET A 61 6.11 -12.51 -19.70
C MET A 61 6.89 -11.36 -19.06
N LYS A 62 6.30 -10.17 -19.00
CA LYS A 62 6.80 -9.04 -18.22
C LYS A 62 5.67 -8.44 -17.41
N ALA A 63 6.00 -7.91 -16.24
CA ALA A 63 5.05 -7.17 -15.43
C ALA A 63 5.53 -5.73 -15.29
N TRP A 64 4.68 -4.80 -15.69
CA TRP A 64 4.95 -3.37 -15.71
C TRP A 64 4.06 -2.69 -14.68
N ILE A 65 4.66 -1.94 -13.75
CA ILE A 65 3.95 -1.05 -12.85
C ILE A 65 4.09 0.38 -13.37
N LEU A 66 2.96 0.96 -13.74
CA LEU A 66 2.88 2.33 -14.25
C LEU A 66 3.09 3.34 -13.10
N PRO A 67 3.63 4.53 -13.41
CA PRO A 67 3.60 5.65 -12.47
C PRO A 67 2.15 6.00 -12.11
N HIS A 68 1.95 6.57 -10.93
CA HIS A 68 0.61 6.95 -10.53
C HIS A 68 0.15 8.19 -11.31
N ARG A 69 -1.18 8.39 -11.47
CA ARG A 69 -1.76 9.51 -12.25
C ARG A 69 -1.27 10.90 -11.81
N ARG A 70 -0.79 11.02 -10.58
CA ARG A 70 -0.30 12.29 -9.99
C ARG A 70 1.16 12.57 -10.28
N ASP A 71 1.92 11.55 -10.68
CA ASP A 71 3.33 11.69 -11.08
C ASP A 71 3.45 12.04 -12.58
N MET A 72 2.32 12.30 -13.23
CA MET A 72 2.19 12.61 -14.66
C MET A 72 1.29 13.82 -14.85
N GLU A 73 1.57 14.57 -15.91
CA GLU A 73 0.65 15.61 -16.38
C GLU A 73 -0.63 14.98 -16.93
N LYS A 74 -1.76 15.69 -16.87
CA LYS A 74 -3.07 15.15 -17.26
C LYS A 74 -3.12 14.70 -18.72
N ASP A 75 -2.45 15.42 -19.61
CA ASP A 75 -2.41 15.08 -21.03
C ASP A 75 -1.43 13.93 -21.30
N GLU A 76 -0.32 13.86 -20.55
CA GLU A 76 0.63 12.74 -20.58
C GLU A 76 -0.04 11.44 -20.11
N GLU A 77 -0.79 11.48 -19.01
CA GLU A 77 -1.56 10.34 -18.50
C GLU A 77 -2.56 9.85 -19.55
N LYS A 78 -3.29 10.75 -20.22
CA LYS A 78 -4.26 10.39 -21.25
C LYS A 78 -3.64 9.87 -22.54
N GLU A 79 -2.48 10.41 -22.93
CA GLU A 79 -1.83 10.03 -24.19
C GLU A 79 -1.13 8.67 -24.05
N TYR A 80 -0.33 8.49 -23.00
CA TYR A 80 0.55 7.35 -22.82
C TYR A 80 -0.03 6.30 -21.87
N ALA A 81 -0.24 6.66 -20.61
CA ALA A 81 -0.55 5.72 -19.55
C ALA A 81 -1.99 5.17 -19.64
N ARG A 82 -2.99 5.97 -19.97
CA ARG A 82 -4.43 5.62 -20.06
C ARG A 82 -4.90 4.75 -18.89
N ILE A 83 -4.60 5.17 -17.66
CA ILE A 83 -4.86 4.35 -16.47
C ILE A 83 -6.38 4.24 -16.30
N SER A 84 -6.89 3.02 -16.21
CA SER A 84 -8.30 2.74 -15.96
C SER A 84 -8.47 1.31 -15.46
N ASN A 85 -9.60 1.02 -14.82
CA ASN A 85 -9.90 -0.34 -14.35
C ASN A 85 -10.05 -1.34 -15.50
N LYS A 86 -10.30 -0.89 -16.73
CA LYS A 86 -10.37 -1.74 -17.92
C LYS A 86 -8.98 -2.03 -18.50
N ALA A 87 -8.06 -1.08 -18.36
CA ALA A 87 -6.71 -1.16 -18.94
C ALA A 87 -5.68 -1.86 -18.04
N GLN A 88 -6.11 -2.46 -16.93
CA GLN A 88 -5.25 -3.22 -16.02
C GLN A 88 -5.23 -4.70 -16.39
N GLY A 89 -4.22 -5.42 -15.92
CA GLY A 89 -4.11 -6.86 -16.13
C GLY A 89 -3.35 -7.20 -17.40
N PHE A 90 -3.76 -8.27 -18.07
CA PHE A 90 -2.98 -8.91 -19.12
C PHE A 90 -3.19 -8.28 -20.50
N TYR A 91 -2.08 -8.07 -21.17
CA TYR A 91 -1.94 -7.68 -22.55
C TYR A 91 -1.30 -8.85 -23.29
N VAL A 92 -2.15 -9.64 -23.94
CA VAL A 92 -1.76 -10.90 -24.57
C VAL A 92 -1.43 -10.66 -26.03
N TYR A 93 -0.22 -11.02 -26.42
CA TYR A 93 0.28 -10.98 -27.79
C TYR A 93 0.41 -12.40 -28.31
N ARG A 94 -0.06 -12.58 -29.54
CA ARG A 94 0.15 -13.80 -30.33
C ARG A 94 0.81 -13.38 -31.63
N GLU A 95 2.00 -13.90 -31.93
CA GLU A 95 2.75 -13.54 -33.14
C GLU A 95 2.87 -12.01 -33.32
N GLY A 96 3.26 -11.32 -32.24
CA GLY A 96 3.38 -9.86 -32.20
C GLY A 96 2.06 -9.08 -32.19
N ARG A 97 0.91 -9.71 -32.45
CA ARG A 97 -0.40 -9.06 -32.47
C ARG A 97 -1.03 -9.08 -31.08
N LEU A 98 -1.40 -7.90 -30.58
CA LEU A 98 -2.22 -7.78 -29.36
C LEU A 98 -3.62 -8.35 -29.62
N ILE A 99 -3.96 -9.42 -28.91
CA ILE A 99 -5.26 -10.10 -29.00
C ILE A 99 -6.15 -9.85 -27.77
N GLN A 100 -5.56 -9.50 -26.61
CA GLN A 100 -6.27 -9.07 -25.39
C GLN A 100 -5.67 -7.77 -24.87
N ASP A 101 -6.49 -6.76 -24.56
CA ASP A 101 -6.06 -5.49 -23.99
C ASP A 101 -6.65 -5.25 -22.58
N GLY A 102 -6.04 -5.87 -21.58
CA GLY A 102 -6.45 -5.78 -20.19
C GLY A 102 -7.39 -6.91 -19.74
N GLY A 103 -7.78 -6.87 -18.47
CA GLY A 103 -8.50 -7.94 -17.78
C GLY A 103 -7.55 -8.96 -17.13
N TRP A 104 -8.05 -9.66 -16.11
CA TRP A 104 -7.26 -10.61 -15.33
C TRP A 104 -7.38 -12.07 -15.79
N MET A 105 -8.26 -12.36 -16.77
CA MET A 105 -8.51 -13.72 -17.28
C MET A 105 -8.64 -14.75 -16.14
N ASP A 106 -9.47 -14.42 -15.14
CA ASP A 106 -9.72 -15.21 -13.92
C ASP A 106 -8.51 -15.49 -12.99
N VAL A 107 -7.28 -15.14 -13.39
CA VAL A 107 -6.05 -15.26 -12.58
C VAL A 107 -6.11 -14.44 -11.30
N PHE A 108 -6.76 -13.26 -11.31
CA PHE A 108 -6.98 -12.44 -10.12
C PHE A 108 -8.45 -12.03 -9.95
N GLY A 109 -9.37 -12.63 -10.72
CA GLY A 109 -10.80 -12.35 -10.64
C GLY A 109 -11.19 -10.98 -11.22
N ALA A 110 -12.13 -10.30 -10.57
CA ALA A 110 -12.67 -9.04 -11.05
C ALA A 110 -11.61 -7.91 -10.99
N PRO A 111 -11.62 -6.96 -11.95
CA PRO A 111 -10.73 -5.81 -11.89
C PRO A 111 -10.99 -4.95 -10.65
N GLU A 112 -9.94 -4.63 -9.89
CA GLU A 112 -10.00 -3.77 -8.70
C GLU A 112 -9.36 -2.40 -8.97
N PRO A 113 -9.78 -1.30 -8.33
CA PRO A 113 -9.18 0.02 -8.56
C PRO A 113 -7.69 0.11 -8.21
N HIS A 114 -7.28 -0.59 -7.14
CA HIS A 114 -5.92 -0.50 -6.60
C HIS A 114 -4.86 -1.20 -7.45
N THR A 115 -5.25 -1.99 -8.44
CA THR A 115 -4.34 -2.67 -9.37
C THR A 115 -4.36 -2.05 -10.77
N SER A 116 -4.97 -0.87 -10.91
CA SER A 116 -5.05 -0.11 -12.16
C SER A 116 -3.70 0.28 -12.77
N LEU A 117 -2.62 0.26 -11.98
CA LEU A 117 -1.25 0.54 -12.42
C LEU A 117 -0.53 -0.70 -12.99
N LEU A 118 -1.05 -1.91 -12.80
CA LEU A 118 -0.37 -3.14 -13.18
C LEU A 118 -0.79 -3.61 -14.58
N ARG A 119 0.19 -3.81 -15.44
CA ARG A 119 0.02 -4.39 -16.78
C ARG A 119 0.98 -5.56 -16.99
N ILE A 120 0.43 -6.70 -17.38
CA ILE A 120 1.20 -7.91 -17.67
C ILE A 120 1.31 -8.05 -19.18
N GLU A 121 2.52 -7.95 -19.71
CA GLU A 121 2.83 -8.30 -21.09
C GLU A 121 2.99 -9.82 -21.16
N PHE A 122 2.17 -10.49 -21.96
CA PHE A 122 2.26 -11.95 -22.16
C PHE A 122 2.33 -12.24 -23.65
N ASP A 123 3.36 -12.95 -24.08
CA ASP A 123 3.73 -13.11 -25.49
C ASP A 123 3.99 -14.58 -25.80
N PHE A 124 3.40 -15.09 -26.89
CA PHE A 124 3.60 -16.45 -27.34
C PHE A 124 3.45 -16.59 -28.87
N GLY A 125 4.11 -17.60 -29.41
CA GLY A 125 4.00 -18.01 -30.82
C GLY A 125 2.83 -18.96 -31.07
N HIS A 126 2.50 -19.21 -32.34
CA HIS A 126 1.42 -20.09 -32.76
C HIS A 126 1.57 -21.54 -32.29
N GLU A 127 2.77 -21.97 -31.93
CA GLU A 127 3.10 -23.29 -31.36
C GLU A 127 2.35 -23.55 -30.05
N LEU A 128 2.10 -22.48 -29.28
CA LEU A 128 1.42 -22.55 -27.98
C LEU A 128 -0.11 -22.36 -28.08
N ASP A 129 -0.67 -22.28 -29.30
CA ASP A 129 -2.12 -22.14 -29.52
C ASP A 129 -2.93 -23.27 -28.88
N GLU A 130 -2.46 -24.51 -29.04
CA GLU A 130 -3.13 -25.70 -28.52
C GLU A 130 -3.03 -25.78 -26.99
N ALA A 131 -1.91 -25.35 -26.43
CA ALA A 131 -1.67 -25.33 -24.99
C ALA A 131 -2.48 -24.24 -24.28
N PHE A 132 -2.58 -23.05 -24.88
CA PHE A 132 -3.32 -21.93 -24.28
C PHE A 132 -4.82 -21.93 -24.60
N ARG A 133 -5.32 -22.87 -25.42
CA ARG A 133 -6.74 -23.04 -25.83
C ARG A 133 -7.54 -21.74 -25.76
N ILE A 134 -7.10 -20.77 -26.55
CA ILE A 134 -7.75 -19.46 -26.57
C ILE A 134 -9.07 -19.61 -27.32
N ASP A 135 -10.22 -19.61 -26.62
CA ASP A 135 -11.54 -19.67 -27.24
C ASP A 135 -11.92 -18.35 -27.92
N VAL A 136 -11.30 -18.09 -29.07
CA VAL A 136 -11.57 -16.92 -29.92
C VAL A 136 -13.04 -16.89 -30.38
N LYS A 137 -13.72 -18.06 -30.42
CA LYS A 137 -15.09 -18.18 -30.94
C LYS A 137 -16.15 -17.54 -30.04
N LYS A 138 -15.81 -17.08 -28.83
CA LYS A 138 -16.71 -16.37 -27.91
C LYS A 138 -16.25 -14.97 -27.48
N SER A 139 -15.34 -14.35 -28.23
CA SER A 139 -14.86 -12.98 -27.96
C SER A 139 -14.15 -12.80 -26.60
N ARG A 140 -13.70 -13.88 -25.95
CA ARG A 140 -12.98 -13.85 -24.68
C ARG A 140 -11.82 -14.83 -24.69
N ILE A 141 -10.65 -14.35 -24.29
CA ILE A 141 -9.45 -15.16 -24.10
C ILE A 141 -9.47 -15.65 -22.66
N LEU A 142 -9.36 -16.97 -22.47
CA LEU A 142 -9.31 -17.61 -21.16
C LEU A 142 -8.09 -18.53 -21.12
N PHE A 143 -7.45 -18.60 -19.97
CA PHE A 143 -6.34 -19.51 -19.75
C PHE A 143 -6.84 -20.88 -19.32
N HIS A 144 -6.01 -21.91 -19.48
CA HIS A 144 -6.29 -23.21 -18.88
C HIS A 144 -6.16 -23.09 -17.34
N PRO A 145 -7.02 -23.76 -16.53
CA PRO A 145 -6.98 -23.63 -15.06
C PRO A 145 -5.60 -23.86 -14.42
N ASP A 146 -4.83 -24.84 -14.92
CA ASP A 146 -3.49 -25.12 -14.40
C ASP A 146 -2.51 -23.94 -14.62
N LEU A 147 -2.65 -23.27 -15.76
CA LEU A 147 -1.87 -22.08 -16.07
C LEU A 147 -2.32 -20.89 -15.22
N GLU A 148 -3.64 -20.73 -15.00
CA GLU A 148 -4.16 -19.68 -14.13
C GLU A 148 -3.58 -19.79 -12.72
N ASP A 149 -3.54 -20.99 -12.15
CA ASP A 149 -2.96 -21.25 -10.83
C ASP A 149 -1.45 -20.97 -10.79
N GLY A 150 -0.73 -21.37 -11.84
CA GLY A 150 0.70 -21.09 -11.99
C GLY A 150 0.99 -19.59 -12.06
N LEU A 151 0.28 -18.88 -12.93
CA LEU A 151 0.38 -17.43 -13.12
C LEU A 151 -0.01 -16.68 -11.84
N ARG A 152 -1.08 -17.09 -11.15
CA ARG A 152 -1.51 -16.50 -9.88
C ARG A 152 -0.40 -16.58 -8.85
N LYS A 153 0.20 -17.75 -8.64
CA LYS A 153 1.32 -17.93 -7.69
C LYS A 153 2.54 -17.09 -8.06
N LEU A 154 2.89 -17.05 -9.35
CA LEU A 154 4.06 -16.33 -9.85
C LEU A 154 3.90 -14.82 -9.73
N LEU A 155 2.73 -14.29 -10.10
CA LEU A 155 2.44 -12.85 -10.15
C LEU A 155 1.91 -12.30 -8.81
N GLN A 156 1.57 -13.13 -7.83
CA GLN A 156 1.03 -12.69 -6.54
C GLN A 156 1.89 -11.62 -5.84
N PRO A 157 3.24 -11.72 -5.80
CA PRO A 157 4.08 -10.67 -5.21
C PRO A 157 3.96 -9.34 -5.96
N VAL A 158 3.98 -9.39 -7.30
CA VAL A 158 3.87 -8.21 -8.16
C VAL A 158 2.50 -7.55 -8.04
N PHE A 159 1.43 -8.35 -7.99
CA PHE A 159 0.07 -7.86 -7.75
C PHE A 159 -0.04 -7.10 -6.42
N ARG A 160 0.60 -7.62 -5.36
CA ARG A 160 0.64 -6.97 -4.05
C ARG A 160 1.45 -5.67 -4.09
N GLU A 161 2.59 -5.69 -4.75
CA GLU A 161 3.46 -4.52 -4.90
C GLU A 161 2.76 -3.38 -5.64
N ALA A 162 2.10 -3.67 -6.76
CA ALA A 162 1.33 -2.68 -7.50
C ALA A 162 0.25 -2.02 -6.62
N GLY A 163 -0.48 -2.83 -5.86
CA GLY A 163 -1.46 -2.34 -4.89
C GLY A 163 -0.82 -1.48 -3.79
N GLN A 164 0.36 -1.86 -3.28
CA GLN A 164 1.09 -1.05 -2.28
C GLN A 164 1.56 0.29 -2.83
N ARG A 165 2.10 0.33 -4.07
CA ARG A 165 2.54 1.57 -4.71
C ARG A 165 1.37 2.51 -4.98
N TYR A 166 0.24 1.97 -5.46
CA TYR A 166 -1.01 2.73 -5.61
C TYR A 166 -1.44 3.36 -4.28
N ARG A 167 -1.45 2.55 -3.22
CA ARG A 167 -1.86 3.01 -1.88
C ARG A 167 -0.91 4.04 -1.30
N ARG A 168 0.42 3.90 -1.47
CA ARG A 168 1.42 4.80 -0.87
C ARG A 168 1.11 6.27 -1.15
N GLN A 169 0.75 6.63 -2.38
CA GLN A 169 0.48 8.02 -2.72
C GLN A 169 -0.89 8.50 -2.22
N SER A 170 -1.91 7.64 -2.21
CA SER A 170 -3.19 7.95 -1.58
C SER A 170 -3.06 8.17 -0.06
N ARG A 171 -2.28 7.32 0.62
CA ARG A 171 -2.00 7.42 2.06
C ARG A 171 -1.18 8.65 2.41
N ALA A 172 -0.22 9.04 1.55
CA ALA A 172 0.57 10.25 1.76
C ALA A 172 -0.32 11.50 1.76
N GLN A 173 -1.24 11.62 0.80
CA GLN A 173 -2.18 12.73 0.80
C GLN A 173 -3.16 12.67 1.97
N ALA A 174 -3.75 11.50 2.25
CA ALA A 174 -4.67 11.36 3.38
C ALA A 174 -4.00 11.70 4.73
N ASN A 175 -2.67 11.57 4.81
CA ASN A 175 -1.89 11.99 5.97
C ASN A 175 -1.65 13.51 6.05
N GLU A 176 -1.59 14.18 4.89
CA GLU A 176 -1.41 15.64 4.74
C GLU A 176 -2.72 16.39 4.95
N ASP A 177 -3.85 15.83 4.52
CA ASP A 177 -5.17 16.47 4.61
C ASP A 177 -5.66 16.65 6.07
N GLY A 178 -4.96 16.06 7.05
CA GLY A 178 -5.18 16.34 8.48
C GLY A 178 -6.55 15.93 9.00
N THR A 179 -7.15 14.91 8.40
CA THR A 179 -8.59 14.60 8.54
C THR A 179 -9.02 14.13 9.94
N VAL A 180 -8.11 13.68 10.80
CA VAL A 180 -8.46 13.08 12.10
C VAL A 180 -8.09 14.04 13.24
N ASP A 181 -9.10 14.54 13.97
CA ASP A 181 -8.90 15.36 15.16
C ASP A 181 -8.75 14.49 16.43
N HIS A 182 -7.59 14.62 17.08
CA HIS A 182 -7.27 13.95 18.35
C HIS A 182 -7.44 14.87 19.58
N SER A 183 -7.96 16.09 19.41
CA SER A 183 -8.04 17.09 20.47
C SER A 183 -8.97 16.68 21.63
N SER A 184 -10.08 15.98 21.32
CA SER A 184 -11.03 15.52 22.35
C SER A 184 -10.38 14.55 23.33
N ALA A 185 -9.63 13.56 22.81
CA ALA A 185 -8.91 12.59 23.64
C ALA A 185 -7.85 13.27 24.50
N ASN A 186 -7.07 14.21 23.94
CA ASN A 186 -6.06 14.95 24.69
C ASN A 186 -6.69 15.77 25.85
N LYS A 187 -7.82 16.43 25.63
CA LYS A 187 -8.56 17.16 26.69
C LYS A 187 -9.03 16.21 27.79
N ASN A 188 -9.57 15.04 27.41
CA ASN A 188 -10.08 14.07 28.38
C ASN A 188 -8.96 13.40 29.18
N ILE A 189 -7.82 13.10 28.56
CA ILE A 189 -6.64 12.58 29.25
C ILE A 189 -6.08 13.64 30.22
N ALA A 190 -6.00 14.90 29.79
CA ALA A 190 -5.54 16.01 30.63
C ALA A 190 -6.42 16.20 31.88
N ALA A 191 -7.74 16.08 31.73
CA ALA A 191 -8.70 16.19 32.83
C ALA A 191 -8.70 14.97 33.76
N SER A 192 -8.21 13.82 33.30
CA SER A 192 -8.22 12.55 34.04
C SER A 192 -6.99 12.39 34.94
N THR A 193 -7.10 12.80 36.21
CA THR A 193 -5.97 12.77 37.16
C THR A 193 -5.70 11.40 37.79
N ASN A 194 -6.68 10.48 37.76
CA ASN A 194 -6.62 9.21 38.50
C ASN A 194 -6.18 8.01 37.65
N THR A 195 -5.81 8.24 36.39
CA THR A 195 -5.33 7.18 35.50
C THR A 195 -3.91 6.80 35.88
N ALA A 196 -3.67 5.51 36.15
CA ALA A 196 -2.33 5.01 36.43
C ALA A 196 -1.41 5.24 35.23
N LYS A 197 -0.30 5.97 35.45
CA LYS A 197 0.72 6.27 34.44
C LYS A 197 2.09 6.34 35.12
N PRO A 198 3.18 6.03 34.40
CA PRO A 198 4.51 6.14 34.98
C PRO A 198 4.83 7.59 35.33
N GLN A 199 5.61 7.80 36.38
CA GLN A 199 6.13 9.12 36.73
C GLN A 199 7.48 9.31 36.04
N VAL A 200 7.61 10.34 35.22
CA VAL A 200 8.87 10.67 34.55
C VAL A 200 9.76 11.45 35.51
N THR A 201 10.94 10.93 35.80
CA THR A 201 11.91 11.55 36.72
C THR A 201 13.08 12.20 35.98
N GLY A 202 13.30 11.83 34.72
CA GLY A 202 14.30 12.47 33.86
C GLY A 202 14.20 12.00 32.42
N THR A 203 14.78 12.77 31.49
CA THR A 203 14.79 12.43 30.06
C THR A 203 16.10 12.84 29.42
N ASP A 204 16.57 12.05 28.47
CA ASP A 204 17.71 12.34 27.61
C ASP A 204 17.26 12.26 26.14
N ILE A 205 17.14 13.44 25.52
CA ILE A 205 16.72 13.56 24.12
C ILE A 205 17.78 13.07 23.13
N ASN A 206 19.07 13.14 23.46
CA ASN A 206 20.13 12.72 22.55
C ASN A 206 20.17 11.20 22.43
N ASN A 207 19.95 10.51 23.55
CA ASN A 207 19.92 9.06 23.61
C ASN A 207 18.52 8.47 23.43
N GLN A 208 17.47 9.32 23.37
CA GLN A 208 16.06 8.91 23.32
C GLN A 208 15.72 7.92 24.45
N THR A 209 16.04 8.33 25.68
CA THR A 209 15.78 7.53 26.88
C THR A 209 15.06 8.35 27.94
N ALA A 210 14.12 7.73 28.64
CA ALA A 210 13.46 8.29 29.81
C ALA A 210 13.84 7.51 31.06
N GLU A 211 13.99 8.22 32.18
CA GLU A 211 14.05 7.65 33.51
C GLU A 211 12.66 7.81 34.14
N ILE A 212 12.07 6.70 34.57
CA ILE A 212 10.72 6.66 35.11
C ILE A 212 10.62 5.90 36.43
N THR A 213 9.54 6.16 37.16
CA THR A 213 9.08 5.35 38.29
C THR A 213 7.73 4.73 37.95
N ASN A 214 7.63 3.40 38.09
CA ASN A 214 6.44 2.63 37.76
C ASN A 214 6.24 1.43 38.72
N ASN A 215 5.39 0.47 38.36
CA ASN A 215 5.06 -0.68 39.21
C ASN A 215 6.25 -1.66 39.41
N ARG A 216 7.29 -1.57 38.59
CA ARG A 216 8.48 -2.42 38.63
C ARG A 216 9.60 -1.81 39.47
N GLY A 217 9.53 -0.53 39.78
CA GLY A 217 10.52 0.15 40.62
C GLY A 217 10.68 1.63 40.32
N GLN A 218 11.72 2.22 40.90
CA GLN A 218 12.12 3.60 40.71
C GLN A 218 13.33 3.68 39.78
N LYS A 219 13.46 4.80 39.06
CA LYS A 219 14.60 5.10 38.16
C LYS A 219 14.85 4.05 37.07
N ILE A 220 13.79 3.47 36.54
CA ILE A 220 13.87 2.55 35.41
C ILE A 220 14.16 3.36 34.16
N ARG A 221 15.21 2.97 33.43
CA ARG A 221 15.58 3.60 32.17
C ARG A 221 14.97 2.82 31.01
N ILE A 222 14.17 3.51 30.19
CA ILE A 222 13.49 2.94 29.03
C ILE A 222 13.92 3.70 27.79
N LYS A 223 14.07 2.99 26.66
CA LYS A 223 14.29 3.61 25.37
C LYS A 223 12.94 3.89 24.70
N ALA A 224 12.64 5.16 24.49
CA ALA A 224 11.38 5.59 23.88
C ALA A 224 11.56 6.99 23.27
N PRO A 225 10.74 7.37 22.27
CA PRO A 225 10.76 8.70 21.71
C PRO A 225 10.61 9.80 22.77
N ILE A 226 11.55 10.74 22.79
CA ILE A 226 11.53 11.94 23.64
C ILE A 226 11.32 13.16 22.74
N GLN A 227 10.25 13.92 22.98
CA GLN A 227 9.90 15.09 22.19
C GLN A 227 9.73 16.34 23.06
N ASN A 228 10.41 17.42 22.67
CA ASN A 228 10.33 18.72 23.31
C ASN A 228 9.52 19.67 22.44
N TYR A 229 8.96 20.72 23.06
CA TYR A 229 8.24 21.79 22.37
C TYR A 229 7.07 21.29 21.51
N VAL A 230 6.38 20.24 21.96
CA VAL A 230 5.17 19.75 21.28
C VAL A 230 3.98 20.66 21.55
N ASN A 231 2.97 20.63 20.68
CA ASN A 231 1.74 21.40 20.90
C ASN A 231 1.01 20.88 22.16
N GLN A 232 0.57 21.80 23.02
CA GLN A 232 -0.14 21.49 24.25
C GLN A 232 -1.42 20.67 24.01
N ASP A 233 -2.12 20.92 22.90
CA ASP A 233 -3.35 20.22 22.53
C ASP A 233 -3.12 18.80 22.01
N SER A 234 -1.86 18.42 21.76
CA SER A 234 -1.51 17.09 21.25
C SER A 234 -0.49 16.36 22.12
N ILE A 235 -0.27 16.74 23.39
CA ILE A 235 0.78 16.17 24.26
C ILE A 235 0.62 14.65 24.47
N TYR A 236 -0.61 14.17 24.67
CA TYR A 236 -0.86 12.79 25.11
C TYR A 236 -1.06 11.82 23.95
N VAL A 237 -1.72 12.26 22.88
CA VAL A 237 -1.98 11.46 21.68
C VAL A 237 -1.64 12.30 20.45
N GLU A 238 -0.77 11.79 19.59
CA GLU A 238 -0.44 12.43 18.31
C GLU A 238 -0.25 11.38 17.20
N ALA A 239 -0.85 11.63 16.05
CA ALA A 239 -0.62 10.80 14.86
C ALA A 239 0.56 11.31 14.03
N VAL A 240 1.52 10.43 13.77
CA VAL A 240 2.81 10.73 13.14
C VAL A 240 3.11 9.81 11.97
N THR A 241 4.02 10.25 11.09
CA THR A 241 4.49 9.49 9.91
C THR A 241 5.89 8.91 10.09
N ASN A 242 6.56 9.20 11.22
CA ASN A 242 7.96 8.81 11.45
C ASN A 242 8.15 7.48 12.18
N ILE A 243 7.06 6.76 12.51
CA ILE A 243 7.15 5.40 13.08
C ILE A 243 7.52 4.42 11.96
N THR A 244 8.77 3.94 12.00
CA THR A 244 9.34 3.04 10.97
C THR A 244 9.27 1.56 11.33
N SER A 245 9.00 1.22 12.59
CA SER A 245 8.85 -0.17 13.05
C SER A 245 7.67 -0.90 12.38
N GLY A 246 6.69 -0.15 11.86
CA GLY A 246 5.44 -0.70 11.35
C GLY A 246 4.42 -1.03 12.43
N HIS A 247 4.70 -0.71 13.70
CA HIS A 247 3.73 -0.79 14.79
C HIS A 247 2.59 0.23 14.58
N LEU A 248 1.39 -0.08 15.05
CA LEU A 248 0.26 0.85 15.05
C LEU A 248 0.47 2.00 16.04
N TRP A 249 1.05 1.74 17.20
CA TRP A 249 1.33 2.77 18.20
C TRP A 249 2.72 2.58 18.82
N GLU A 250 3.23 3.67 19.39
CA GLU A 250 4.50 3.72 20.12
C GLU A 250 4.34 4.62 21.35
N PRO A 251 4.63 4.16 22.59
CA PRO A 251 4.71 5.03 23.75
C PRO A 251 5.82 6.05 23.61
N ALA A 252 5.58 7.28 24.07
CA ALA A 252 6.54 8.37 23.99
C ALA A 252 6.50 9.23 25.25
N TYR A 253 7.52 10.04 25.46
CA TYR A 253 7.60 11.03 26.53
C TYR A 253 7.72 12.42 25.94
N ARG A 254 6.74 13.27 26.24
CA ARG A 254 6.50 14.50 25.47
C ARG A 254 6.28 15.68 26.39
N SER A 255 6.76 16.85 25.98
CA SER A 255 6.59 18.10 26.72
C SER A 255 6.36 19.28 25.79
N SER A 256 5.53 20.25 26.21
CA SER A 256 5.42 21.55 25.53
C SER A 256 6.64 22.45 25.72
N GLY A 257 7.55 22.08 26.63
CA GLY A 257 8.84 22.72 26.83
C GLY A 257 10.00 21.75 26.61
N SER A 258 11.11 22.02 27.30
CA SER A 258 12.31 21.16 27.32
C SER A 258 12.43 20.29 28.58
N ILE A 259 11.49 20.43 29.51
CA ILE A 259 11.45 19.76 30.82
C ILE A 259 10.01 19.30 31.11
N GLU A 260 9.79 18.55 32.19
CA GLU A 260 8.45 18.09 32.62
C GLU A 260 7.71 17.22 31.59
N HIS A 261 8.43 16.28 30.97
CA HIS A 261 7.83 15.31 30.07
C HIS A 261 6.77 14.47 30.76
N VAL A 262 5.68 14.23 30.06
CA VAL A 262 4.62 13.32 30.45
C VAL A 262 4.57 12.14 29.48
N PRO A 263 4.12 10.96 29.94
CA PRO A 263 3.94 9.82 29.04
C PRO A 263 2.75 10.07 28.11
N GLY A 264 2.91 9.67 26.85
CA GLY A 264 1.92 9.77 25.79
C GLY A 264 2.07 8.61 24.80
N VAL A 265 1.30 8.66 23.72
CA VAL A 265 1.31 7.67 22.64
C VAL A 265 1.36 8.36 21.29
N LEU A 266 2.20 7.84 20.41
CA LEU A 266 2.30 8.20 19.01
C LEU A 266 1.55 7.16 18.17
N LEU A 267 0.70 7.61 17.26
CA LEU A 267 -0.08 6.75 16.37
C LEU A 267 0.54 6.73 14.98
N ASN A 268 0.78 5.54 14.43
CA ASN A 268 1.39 5.39 13.13
C ASN A 268 0.38 5.61 12.02
N LYS A 269 0.46 6.79 11.38
CA LYS A 269 -0.37 7.12 10.24
C LYS A 269 -0.23 6.09 9.11
N HIS A 270 0.92 5.45 8.91
CA HIS A 270 1.09 4.49 7.82
C HIS A 270 0.44 3.12 8.06
N HIS A 271 0.02 2.82 9.29
CA HIS A 271 -0.56 1.53 9.63
C HIS A 271 -1.95 1.35 8.98
N ASP A 272 -2.27 0.13 8.53
CA ASP A 272 -3.54 -0.17 7.87
C ASP A 272 -4.76 0.16 8.74
N PHE A 273 -4.65 -0.03 10.05
CA PHE A 273 -5.70 0.36 11.00
C PHE A 273 -5.92 1.87 11.01
N TYR A 274 -4.86 2.68 10.98
CA TYR A 274 -5.02 4.12 10.92
C TYR A 274 -5.66 4.55 9.59
N GLN A 275 -5.11 4.06 8.48
CA GLN A 275 -5.59 4.41 7.14
C GLN A 275 -7.02 3.97 6.86
N LYS A 276 -7.44 2.81 7.37
CA LYS A 276 -8.75 2.22 7.03
C LYS A 276 -9.82 2.47 8.08
N ILE A 277 -9.46 2.62 9.35
CA ILE A 277 -10.42 2.76 10.46
C ILE A 277 -10.43 4.19 10.98
N TYR A 278 -9.28 4.74 11.41
CA TYR A 278 -9.24 6.11 11.95
C TYR A 278 -9.75 7.13 10.95
N GLN A 279 -9.33 7.04 9.68
CA GLN A 279 -9.78 7.97 8.66
C GLN A 279 -11.29 7.91 8.39
N ARG A 280 -11.91 6.72 8.41
CA ARG A 280 -13.38 6.58 8.29
C ARG A 280 -14.13 7.07 9.52
N ALA A 281 -13.50 6.92 10.68
CA ALA A 281 -14.06 7.40 11.93
C ALA A 281 -13.90 8.92 12.10
N ALA A 282 -13.16 9.61 11.23
CA ALA A 282 -12.84 11.04 11.37
C ALA A 282 -14.07 11.91 11.64
N ALA A 283 -15.17 11.70 10.90
CA ALA A 283 -16.43 12.43 11.08
C ALA A 283 -17.17 12.07 12.39
N ASN A 284 -16.81 10.97 13.05
CA ASN A 284 -17.35 10.56 14.34
C ASN A 284 -16.30 10.72 15.45
N GLY A 285 -16.24 11.92 16.01
CA GLY A 285 -15.30 12.27 17.08
C GLY A 285 -15.32 11.31 18.28
N TYR A 286 -16.48 10.73 18.64
CA TYR A 286 -16.55 9.73 19.73
C TYR A 286 -15.82 8.43 19.40
N ALA A 287 -15.87 7.99 18.13
CA ALA A 287 -15.17 6.78 17.70
C ALA A 287 -13.66 7.00 17.70
N VAL A 288 -13.20 8.15 17.19
CA VAL A 288 -11.77 8.56 17.24
C VAL A 288 -11.30 8.62 18.68
N GLU A 289 -12.03 9.34 19.53
CA GLU A 289 -11.69 9.49 20.93
C GLU A 289 -11.64 8.14 21.66
N GLY A 290 -12.61 7.26 21.44
CA GLY A 290 -12.63 5.93 22.06
C GLY A 290 -11.41 5.08 21.68
N MET A 291 -10.97 5.14 20.42
CA MET A 291 -9.77 4.44 19.97
C MET A 291 -8.49 5.07 20.53
N ASP A 292 -8.41 6.39 20.58
CA ASP A 292 -7.27 7.13 21.16
C ASP A 292 -7.09 6.77 22.63
N LEU A 293 -8.17 6.82 23.41
CA LEU A 293 -8.16 6.48 24.84
C LEU A 293 -7.74 5.03 25.07
N LEU A 294 -8.15 4.10 24.20
CA LEU A 294 -7.76 2.70 24.29
C LEU A 294 -6.26 2.51 24.02
N LEU A 295 -5.73 3.10 22.95
CA LEU A 295 -4.31 3.01 22.61
C LEU A 295 -3.43 3.72 23.64
N TYR A 296 -3.89 4.86 24.16
CA TYR A 296 -3.24 5.53 25.29
C TYR A 296 -3.21 4.63 26.53
N ALA A 297 -4.34 3.98 26.87
CA ALA A 297 -4.40 3.06 28.01
C ALA A 297 -3.44 1.87 27.84
N PHE A 298 -3.33 1.30 26.64
CA PHE A 298 -2.33 0.26 26.37
C PHE A 298 -0.90 0.76 26.55
N ALA A 299 -0.56 1.94 26.01
CA ALA A 299 0.75 2.54 26.19
C ALA A 299 1.07 2.80 27.67
N MET A 300 0.10 3.31 28.45
CA MET A 300 0.31 3.53 29.90
C MET A 300 0.44 2.22 30.66
N ALA A 301 -0.35 1.20 30.33
CA ALA A 301 -0.26 -0.12 30.96
C ALA A 301 1.09 -0.78 30.67
N GLU A 302 1.57 -0.72 29.43
CA GLU A 302 2.90 -1.14 29.04
C GLU A 302 3.97 -0.41 29.88
N GLN A 303 4.02 0.92 29.79
CA GLN A 303 5.07 1.69 30.45
C GLN A 303 5.01 1.59 31.99
N ASN A 304 3.84 1.32 32.58
CA ASN A 304 3.72 1.05 34.01
C ASN A 304 4.34 -0.28 34.44
N ASN A 305 4.45 -1.25 33.54
CA ASN A 305 4.89 -2.61 33.84
C ASN A 305 6.19 -3.00 33.13
N THR A 306 6.79 -2.10 32.37
CA THR A 306 8.09 -2.29 31.71
C THR A 306 9.26 -2.14 32.69
N ASP A 307 10.26 -3.00 32.50
CA ASP A 307 11.62 -2.91 33.00
C ASP A 307 12.56 -3.42 31.88
N PRO A 308 13.90 -3.38 32.03
CA PRO A 308 14.82 -3.83 30.98
C PRO A 308 14.67 -5.30 30.56
N GLU A 309 14.05 -6.15 31.39
CA GLU A 309 13.81 -7.56 31.05
C GLU A 309 12.52 -7.75 30.26
N LEU A 310 11.48 -6.96 30.58
CA LEU A 310 10.16 -7.03 29.94
C LEU A 310 10.00 -6.14 28.71
N GLU A 311 10.89 -5.16 28.50
CA GLU A 311 10.85 -4.25 27.34
C GLU A 311 10.71 -5.00 26.00
N PRO A 312 11.51 -6.05 25.71
CA PRO A 312 11.36 -6.81 24.46
C PRO A 312 10.00 -7.54 24.36
N VAL A 313 9.46 -8.01 25.48
CA VAL A 313 8.17 -8.74 25.50
C VAL A 313 7.02 -7.81 25.11
N PHE A 314 7.02 -6.58 25.61
CA PHE A 314 6.02 -5.60 25.23
C PHE A 314 6.18 -5.15 23.77
N GLU A 315 7.40 -5.05 23.28
CA GLU A 315 7.67 -4.80 21.86
C GLU A 315 7.09 -5.90 20.97
N ASP A 316 7.32 -7.18 21.31
CA ASP A 316 6.77 -8.33 20.60
C ASP A 316 5.24 -8.32 20.57
N ILE A 317 4.59 -7.96 21.69
CA ILE A 317 3.13 -7.81 21.77
C ILE A 317 2.64 -6.72 20.80
N ARG A 318 3.33 -5.58 20.72
CA ARG A 318 2.96 -4.50 19.79
C ARG A 318 3.09 -4.95 18.33
N GLU A 319 4.16 -5.66 17.98
CA GLU A 319 4.31 -6.18 16.61
C GLU A 319 3.24 -7.22 16.30
N GLU A 320 2.93 -8.14 17.22
CA GLU A 320 1.92 -9.17 17.00
C GLU A 320 0.53 -8.55 16.80
N ILE A 321 0.13 -7.61 17.67
CA ILE A 321 -1.14 -6.90 17.54
C ILE A 321 -1.19 -6.12 16.22
N SER A 322 -0.14 -5.37 15.90
CA SER A 322 -0.06 -4.58 14.66
C SER A 322 -0.15 -5.48 13.43
N ALA A 323 0.61 -6.58 13.40
CA ALA A 323 0.59 -7.57 12.33
C ALA A 323 -0.79 -8.24 12.17
N ASN A 324 -1.45 -8.57 13.29
CA ASN A 324 -2.78 -9.17 13.26
C ASN A 324 -3.83 -8.18 12.75
N LEU A 325 -3.77 -6.91 13.14
CA LEU A 325 -4.64 -5.87 12.61
C LEU A 325 -4.43 -5.68 11.08
N ARG A 326 -3.18 -5.67 10.59
CA ARG A 326 -2.89 -5.66 9.15
C ARG A 326 -3.54 -6.85 8.42
N LYS A 327 -3.49 -8.05 9.03
CA LYS A 327 -4.11 -9.26 8.46
C LYS A 327 -5.63 -9.18 8.45
N LEU A 328 -6.24 -8.77 9.56
CA LEU A 328 -7.70 -8.64 9.71
C LEU A 328 -8.28 -7.60 8.73
N LEU A 329 -7.53 -6.53 8.48
CA LEU A 329 -7.93 -5.45 7.58
C LEU A 329 -7.51 -5.69 6.12
N ARG A 330 -6.95 -6.86 5.78
CA ARG A 330 -6.44 -7.14 4.42
C ARG A 330 -7.51 -7.00 3.35
N HIS A 331 -8.74 -7.42 3.65
CA HIS A 331 -9.87 -7.40 2.73
C HIS A 331 -10.77 -6.16 2.88
N MET A 332 -10.45 -5.28 3.83
CA MET A 332 -11.14 -4.01 3.94
C MET A 332 -10.56 -3.04 2.90
N PRO A 333 -11.39 -2.39 2.06
CA PRO A 333 -10.91 -1.39 1.11
C PRO A 333 -10.37 -0.16 1.86
N ASP A 334 -9.51 0.62 1.21
CA ASP A 334 -9.16 1.96 1.72
C ASP A 334 -10.39 2.89 1.62
N PRO A 335 -10.49 3.94 2.44
CA PRO A 335 -11.62 4.87 2.39
C PRO A 335 -11.71 5.56 1.03
N GLU A 336 -12.94 5.67 0.51
CA GLU A 336 -13.19 6.51 -0.65
C GLU A 336 -13.17 7.99 -0.23
N PRO A 337 -12.80 8.93 -1.14
CA PRO A 337 -12.78 10.35 -0.80
C PRO A 337 -14.10 10.89 -0.23
N ALA A 338 -15.24 10.32 -0.65
CA ALA A 338 -16.57 10.67 -0.14
C ALA A 338 -16.81 10.20 1.31
N GLU A 339 -16.11 9.17 1.79
CA GLU A 339 -16.20 8.69 3.18
C GLU A 339 -15.33 9.55 4.14
N LEU A 340 -14.52 10.46 3.61
CA LEU A 340 -13.58 11.29 4.36
C LEU A 340 -14.06 12.74 4.53
N THR A 341 -15.13 13.11 3.83
CA THR A 341 -15.80 14.40 3.98
C THR A 341 -16.94 14.25 4.97
N GLU A 342 -17.08 15.17 5.92
CA GLU A 342 -18.33 15.29 6.68
C GLU A 342 -19.47 15.43 5.67
N ASP A 343 -20.50 14.59 5.77
CA ASP A 343 -21.77 14.86 5.12
C ASP A 343 -22.26 16.19 5.72
N ASP A 344 -21.98 17.30 5.03
CA ASP A 344 -22.73 18.55 5.16
C ASP A 344 -24.16 18.28 4.66
N GLU A 345 -24.91 17.44 5.37
CA GLU A 345 -26.35 17.26 5.19
C GLU A 345 -27.09 17.96 6.34
N GLU A 346 -27.49 19.19 6.04
CA GLU A 346 -28.64 20.01 6.53
C GLU A 346 -28.99 20.10 8.03
#